data_AF-A0A842XMW1-F1
#
_entry.id   AF-A0A842XMW1-F1
#
_cell.length_a   1.000
_cell.length_b   1.000
_cell.length_c   1.000
_cell.angle_alpha   90.00
_cell.angle_beta   90.00
_cell.angle_gamma   90.00
#
_symmetry.space_group_name_H-M   'P 1'
#
loop_
_entity.id
_entity.type
_entity.pdbx_description
1 polymer ?
#
loop_
_entity_poly.entity_id
_entity_poly.type
_entity_poly.pdbx_seq_one_letter_code
_entity_poly.pdbx_strand_id
1 'polypeptide(L)' 'MVRIQCRVSRKRYLGSKRTYEYERMSLHIPSEFHSKVKPFLNQDLDMDVNTKNGSLVITLTP' A
#
# COMPACT_ATOMS: atom_id res chain seq x y z
N MET A 1 15.30 -8.07 1.76
CA MET A 1 14.23 -8.36 2.72
C MET A 1 13.26 -7.19 2.72
N VAL A 2 11.97 -7.41 2.45
CA VAL A 2 10.96 -6.35 2.33
C VAL A 2 10.08 -6.35 3.58
N ARG A 3 9.67 -5.15 4.05
CA ARG A 3 8.77 -4.98 5.19
C ARG A 3 7.54 -4.19 4.77
N ILE A 4 6.35 -4.67 5.14
CA ILE A 4 5.12 -3.86 5.09
C ILE A 4 5.22 -2.83 6.20
N GLN A 5 5.22 -1.56 5.83
CA GLN A 5 5.28 -0.44 6.76
C GLN A 5 3.85 0.06 7.02
N CYS A 6 3.49 0.24 8.28
CA CYS A 6 2.28 0.96 8.67
C CYS A 6 2.67 2.35 9.17
N ARG A 7 2.07 3.38 8.59
CA ARG A 7 2.19 4.76 9.05
C ARG A 7 0.82 5.26 9.43
N VAL A 8 0.65 5.66 10.68
CA VAL A 8 -0.54 6.39 11.11
C VAL A 8 -0.43 7.82 10.61
N SER A 9 -1.30 8.19 9.69
CA SER A 9 -1.42 9.56 9.22
C SER A 9 -2.51 10.26 10.00
N ARG A 10 -2.21 11.46 10.49
CA ARG A 10 -3.14 12.28 11.27
C ARG A 10 -3.54 13.48 10.43
N LYS A 11 -4.84 13.65 10.20
CA LYS A 11 -5.36 14.83 9.53
C LYS A 11 -6.27 15.61 10.47
N ARG A 12 -5.90 16.87 10.68
CA ARG A 12 -6.67 17.82 11.49
C ARG A 12 -7.73 18.44 10.61
N TYR A 13 -8.97 18.38 11.07
CA TYR A 13 -10.14 18.94 10.40
C TYR A 13 -10.80 20.00 11.29
N LEU A 14 -11.60 20.88 10.66
CA LEU A 14 -12.39 21.92 11.33
C LEU A 14 -11.51 22.80 12.24
N GLY A 15 -10.41 23.34 11.69
CA GLY A 15 -9.52 24.22 12.43
C GLY A 15 -8.89 23.55 13.67
N SER A 16 -8.59 22.25 13.58
CA SER A 16 -8.04 21.40 14.66
C SER A 16 -9.00 20.93 15.76
N LYS A 17 -10.32 21.18 15.62
CA LYS A 17 -11.34 20.62 16.54
C LYS A 17 -11.42 19.10 16.54
N ARG A 18 -11.06 18.45 15.42
CA ARG A 18 -11.02 16.98 15.31
C ARG A 18 -9.77 16.53 14.59
N THR A 19 -9.13 15.49 15.10
CA THR A 19 -8.03 14.80 14.42
C THR A 19 -8.51 13.41 14.04
N TYR A 20 -8.54 13.14 12.75
CA TYR A 20 -8.81 11.80 12.24
C TYR A 20 -7.48 11.12 12.00
N GLU A 21 -7.32 9.94 12.58
CA GLU A 21 -6.19 9.07 12.35
C GLU A 21 -6.60 8.01 11.33
N TYR A 22 -5.75 7.78 10.34
CA TYR A 22 -5.92 6.67 9.41
C TYR A 22 -4.60 5.95 9.25
N GLU A 23 -4.67 4.64 9.30
CA GLU A 23 -3.51 3.79 9.05
C GLU A 23 -3.28 3.70 7.54
N ARG A 24 -2.06 4.01 7.12
CA ARG A 24 -1.62 3.81 5.76
C ARG A 24 -0.58 2.71 5.74
N MET A 25 -0.94 1.58 5.15
CA MET A 25 -0.01 0.49 4.89
C MET A 25 0.68 0.72 3.55
N SER A 26 1.98 0.45 3.50
CA SER A 26 2.78 0.58 2.28
C SER A 26 3.81 -0.54 2.20
N LEU A 27 4.03 -1.05 1.00
CA LEU A 27 5.06 -2.04 0.70
C LEU A 27 6.16 -1.36 -0.09
N HIS A 28 7.40 -1.43 0.41
CA HIS A 28 8.54 -0.96 -0.36
C HIS A 28 8.86 -1.96 -1.47
N ILE A 29 8.86 -1.51 -2.72
CA ILE A 29 9.21 -2.35 -3.88
C ILE A 29 10.68 -2.14 -4.20
N PRO A 30 11.54 -3.17 -4.07
CA PRO A 30 12.95 -3.08 -4.43
C PRO A 30 13.17 -2.68 -5.90
N SER A 31 14.29 -2.01 -6.16
CA SER A 31 14.64 -1.48 -7.49
C SER A 31 14.67 -2.54 -8.60
N GLU A 32 15.00 -3.79 -8.26
CA GLU A 32 15.02 -4.93 -9.17
C GLU A 32 13.65 -5.21 -9.83
N PHE A 33 12.55 -4.84 -9.17
CA PHE A 33 11.20 -5.04 -9.68
C PHE A 33 10.60 -3.78 -10.33
N HIS A 34 11.31 -2.65 -10.30
CA HIS A 34 10.77 -1.39 -10.84
C HIS A 34 10.46 -1.48 -12.33
N SER A 35 11.25 -2.23 -13.11
CA SER A 35 10.98 -2.42 -14.54
C SER A 35 9.61 -3.06 -14.81
N LYS A 36 9.17 -3.98 -13.94
CA LYS A 36 7.88 -4.67 -14.06
C LYS A 36 6.72 -3.87 -13.48
N VAL A 37 6.96 -3.05 -12.46
CA VAL A 37 5.92 -2.29 -11.75
C VAL A 37 5.67 -0.93 -12.40
N LYS A 38 6.71 -0.28 -12.96
CA LYS A 38 6.60 1.03 -13.61
C LYS A 38 5.47 1.14 -14.64
N PRO A 39 5.20 0.13 -15.50
CA PRO A 39 4.11 0.20 -16.47
C PRO A 39 2.72 0.36 -15.83
N PHE A 40 2.54 -0.09 -14.60
CA PHE A 40 1.27 -0.04 -13.88
C PHE A 40 1.15 1.20 -12.97
N LEU A 41 2.08 2.14 -13.04
CA LEU A 41 1.99 3.40 -12.31
C LEU A 41 0.85 4.28 -12.86
N ASN A 42 0.12 4.93 -11.96
CA ASN A 42 -1.02 5.82 -12.25
C ASN A 42 -2.21 5.11 -12.93
N GLN A 43 -2.29 3.78 -12.83
CA GLN A 43 -3.45 3.01 -13.23
C GLN A 43 -4.25 2.64 -11.99
N ASP A 44 -5.57 2.60 -12.13
CA ASP A 44 -6.45 2.01 -11.12
C ASP A 44 -6.35 0.50 -11.26
N LEU A 45 -5.73 -0.16 -10.28
CA LEU A 45 -5.56 -1.62 -10.25
C LEU A 45 -6.49 -2.20 -9.18
N ASP A 46 -7.19 -3.26 -9.53
CA ASP A 46 -7.90 -4.08 -8.56
C ASP A 46 -6.91 -4.91 -7.74
N MET A 47 -7.12 -4.93 -6.42
CA MET A 47 -6.25 -5.61 -5.48
C MET A 47 -6.97 -6.80 -4.86
N ASP A 48 -6.41 -7.99 -5.07
CA ASP A 48 -6.84 -9.22 -4.41
C ASP A 48 -5.74 -9.70 -3.46
N VAL A 49 -6.13 -10.04 -2.23
CA VAL A 49 -5.20 -10.45 -1.17
C VAL A 49 -5.59 -11.83 -0.69
N ASN A 50 -4.73 -12.80 -0.99
CA ASN A 50 -4.92 -14.19 -0.62
C ASN A 50 -3.77 -14.68 0.26
N THR A 51 -4.10 -15.56 1.22
CA THR A 51 -3.10 -16.29 2.01
C THR A 51 -3.05 -17.74 1.52
N LYS A 52 -1.96 -18.10 0.84
CA LYS A 52 -1.74 -19.47 0.34
C LYS A 52 -0.51 -20.06 0.99
N ASN A 53 -0.66 -21.20 1.67
CA ASN A 53 0.44 -21.96 2.28
C ASN A 53 1.35 -21.11 3.18
N GLY A 54 0.77 -20.22 4.00
CA GLY A 54 1.53 -19.30 4.86
C GLY A 54 2.22 -18.14 4.14
N SER A 55 2.04 -18.02 2.82
CA SER A 55 2.52 -16.90 2.01
C SER A 55 1.39 -15.91 1.75
N LEU A 56 1.69 -14.63 1.89
CA LEU A 56 0.81 -13.55 1.47
C LEU A 56 0.98 -13.31 -0.03
N VAL A 57 -0.09 -13.49 -0.80
CA VAL A 57 -0.12 -13.25 -2.25
C VAL A 57 -1.00 -12.04 -2.49
N ILE A 58 -0.38 -10.95 -2.94
CA ILE A 58 -1.07 -9.74 -3.38
C ILE A 58 -1.08 -9.78 -4.90
N THR A 59 -2.26 -9.93 -5.49
CA THR A 59 -2.45 -9.89 -6.94
C THR A 59 -3.01 -8.52 -7.30
N LEU A 60 -2.35 -7.84 -8.23
CA LEU A 60 -2.81 -6.58 -8.80
C LEU A 60 -3.21 -6.83 -10.25
N THR A 61 -4.48 -6.59 -10.57
CA THR A 61 -5.01 -6.69 -11.94
C THR A 61 -5.40 -5.31 -12.45
N PRO A 62 -5.00 -4.93 -13.67
CA PRO A 62 -5.45 -3.70 -14.31
C PRO A 62 -6.92 -3.76 -14.72
#